data_AF-B9YCR2-F1
#
_entry.id   AF-B9YCR2-F1
#
_cell.length_a   1.000
_cell.length_b   1.000
_cell.length_c   1.000
_cell.angle_alpha   90.00
_cell.angle_beta   90.00
_cell.angle_gamma   90.00
#
_symmetry.space_group_name_H-M   'P 1'
#
loop_
_entity.id
_entity.type
_entity.pdbx_description
1 polymer ?
#
loop_
_entity_poly.entity_id
_entity_poly.type
_entity_poly.pdbx_seq_one_letter_code
_entity_poly.pdbx_strand_id
1 'polypeptide(L)'
;MILEAHGKQHYEEGTGYFKNTLKKNKVNDAQKRKLALDHGIAAERYLEINCKKSETEAIKADLLRSSLSQILKCDLAGLDWIELTKAAWKSEKLNILEMSVKNPEMSVRALAEHFGVSRDLVKEVQVNAGIYNSQKERKLGVKRQQVRYHHRTQARNEKIRQLKKDRPQASTQEIAELVGMERHAVYRILKQSGLYDEQAEKQNKNFKISMSKKRIKDCDIQTICQMKQDHPLLSAREAGRLTGHSHSTILSVWREFGLA
;
A
#
# COMPACT_ATOMS: atom_id res chain seq x y z
N MET A 1 23.87 48.50 3.54
CA MET A 1 24.02 47.32 4.43
C MET A 1 23.66 46.09 3.62
N ILE A 2 24.38 44.99 3.81
CA ILE A 2 24.06 43.70 3.22
C ILE A 2 23.87 42.71 4.37
N LEU A 3 22.82 41.90 4.29
CA LEU A 3 22.57 40.80 5.21
C LEU A 3 22.34 39.54 4.40
N GLU A 4 23.17 38.53 4.63
CA GLU A 4 23.03 37.21 4.04
C GLU A 4 22.48 36.22 5.08
N ALA A 5 21.35 35.59 4.77
CA ALA A 5 20.74 34.56 5.60
C ALA A 5 21.21 33.17 5.13
N HIS A 6 22.25 32.64 5.76
CA HIS A 6 22.87 31.39 5.36
C HIS A 6 22.04 30.21 5.86
N GLY A 7 21.33 29.55 4.94
CA GLY A 7 20.62 28.28 5.22
C GLY A 7 21.57 27.08 5.33
N LYS A 8 21.00 25.89 5.58
CA LYS A 8 21.74 24.62 5.75
C LYS A 8 22.81 24.35 4.69
N GLN A 9 22.54 24.71 3.43
CA GLN A 9 23.42 24.56 2.28
C GLN A 9 24.80 25.28 2.40
N HIS A 10 24.93 26.27 3.29
CA HIS A 10 26.19 26.99 3.51
C HIS A 10 27.09 26.32 4.56
N TYR A 11 26.60 25.27 5.22
CA TYR A 11 27.29 24.61 6.33
C TYR A 11 27.43 23.10 6.15
N GLU A 12 26.69 22.49 5.23
CA GLU A 12 26.69 21.05 4.97
C GLU A 12 26.66 20.79 3.46
N GLU A 13 27.17 19.63 3.05
CA GLU A 13 27.11 19.21 1.65
C GLU A 13 25.67 19.09 1.17
N GLY A 14 25.37 19.73 0.03
CA GLY A 14 24.05 19.69 -0.59
C GLY A 14 23.76 18.30 -1.14
N THR A 15 22.58 17.75 -0.82
CA THR A 15 22.07 16.52 -1.44
C THR A 15 20.89 16.83 -2.38
N GLY A 16 20.66 15.98 -3.38
CA GLY A 16 19.49 16.10 -4.27
C GLY A 16 19.61 17.13 -5.40
N TYR A 17 18.58 17.97 -5.59
CA TYR A 17 18.49 18.97 -6.66
C TYR A 17 19.36 20.23 -6.41
N PHE A 18 19.75 20.49 -5.16
CA PHE A 18 20.55 21.67 -4.76
C PHE A 18 22.04 21.33 -4.63
N LYS A 19 22.60 20.61 -5.60
CA LYS A 19 24.01 20.18 -5.62
C LYS A 19 24.96 21.34 -5.94
N ASN A 20 25.16 22.23 -4.99
CA ASN A 20 26.43 22.95 -4.90
C ASN A 20 27.25 22.29 -3.79
N THR A 21 28.54 22.09 -4.06
CA THR A 21 29.45 21.59 -3.02
C THR A 21 29.62 22.65 -1.94
N LEU A 22 29.80 22.22 -0.70
CA LEU A 22 30.08 23.13 0.41
C LEU A 22 31.26 24.05 0.09
N LYS A 23 32.30 23.50 -0.55
CA LYS A 23 33.47 24.26 -1.03
C LYS A 23 33.08 25.38 -1.98
N LYS A 24 32.22 25.12 -2.96
CA LYS A 24 31.77 26.13 -3.93
C LYS A 24 30.95 27.23 -3.24
N ASN A 25 30.06 26.86 -2.31
CA ASN A 25 29.29 27.83 -1.54
C ASN A 25 30.21 28.74 -0.72
N LYS A 26 31.24 28.19 -0.03
CA LYS A 26 32.22 28.99 0.72
C LYS A 26 33.04 29.93 -0.15
N VAL A 27 33.45 29.49 -1.35
CA VAL A 27 34.14 30.36 -2.32
C VAL A 27 33.23 31.50 -2.77
N ASN A 28 31.96 31.20 -3.08
CA ASN A 28 30.99 32.21 -3.48
C ASN A 28 30.69 33.20 -2.35
N ASP A 29 30.55 32.74 -1.11
CA ASP A 29 30.32 33.59 0.07
C ASP A 29 31.50 34.55 0.29
N ALA A 30 32.74 34.05 0.19
CA ALA A 30 33.94 34.89 0.29
C ALA A 30 34.04 35.91 -0.86
N GLN A 31 33.70 35.52 -2.09
CA GLN A 31 33.68 36.41 -3.25
C GLN A 31 32.61 37.50 -3.10
N LYS A 32 31.40 37.16 -2.66
CA LYS A 32 30.31 38.13 -2.41
C LYS A 32 30.71 39.13 -1.33
N ARG A 33 31.31 38.66 -0.23
CA ARG A 33 31.81 39.53 0.83
C ARG A 33 32.89 40.46 0.32
N LYS A 34 33.90 39.94 -0.38
CA LYS A 34 34.96 40.76 -0.97
C LYS A 34 34.39 41.83 -1.91
N LEU A 35 33.50 41.43 -2.81
CA LEU A 35 32.87 42.35 -3.75
C LEU A 35 32.12 43.49 -3.04
N ALA A 36 31.41 43.18 -1.96
CA ALA A 36 30.72 44.18 -1.16
C ALA A 36 31.69 45.19 -0.51
N LEU A 37 32.79 44.70 0.07
CA LEU A 37 33.82 45.54 0.69
C LEU A 37 34.51 46.44 -0.36
N ASP A 38 34.86 45.86 -1.52
CA ASP A 38 35.48 46.57 -2.64
C ASP A 38 34.57 47.70 -3.17
N HIS A 39 33.24 47.57 -3.01
CA HIS A 39 32.24 48.58 -3.39
C HIS A 39 31.84 49.51 -2.23
N GLY A 40 32.67 49.62 -1.18
CA GLY A 40 32.50 50.60 -0.11
C GLY A 40 31.44 50.24 0.94
N ILE A 41 30.95 48.99 0.96
CA ILE A 41 30.18 48.51 2.12
C ILE A 41 31.16 48.27 3.25
N ALA A 42 31.04 49.05 4.32
CA ALA A 42 31.87 48.87 5.50
C ALA A 42 31.65 47.47 6.12
N ALA A 43 32.72 46.88 6.69
CA ALA A 43 32.72 45.50 7.14
C ALA A 43 31.66 45.21 8.21
N GLU A 44 31.42 46.19 9.09
CA GLU A 44 30.39 46.16 10.12
C GLU A 44 28.96 46.21 9.56
N ARG A 45 28.79 46.58 8.29
CA ARG A 45 27.50 46.63 7.57
C ARG A 45 27.29 45.44 6.62
N TYR A 46 28.19 44.47 6.63
CA TYR A 46 28.02 43.18 5.95
C TYR A 46 27.80 42.09 7.01
N LEU A 47 26.57 41.59 7.10
CA LEU A 47 26.16 40.64 8.12
C LEU A 47 25.90 39.26 7.50
N GLU A 48 26.48 38.24 8.10
CA GLU A 48 26.18 36.85 7.79
C GLU A 48 25.41 36.28 8.98
N ILE A 49 24.15 35.90 8.75
CA ILE A 49 23.26 35.36 9.78
C ILE A 49 23.12 33.87 9.59
N ASN A 50 23.37 33.10 10.64
CA ASN A 50 23.25 31.66 10.62
C ASN A 50 21.79 31.21 10.71
N CYS A 51 21.22 30.83 9.57
CA CYS A 51 19.88 30.27 9.44
C CYS A 51 19.92 28.76 9.14
N LYS A 52 20.99 28.05 9.55
CA LYS A 52 21.13 26.60 9.34
C LYS A 52 19.91 25.83 9.86
N LYS A 53 19.39 26.23 11.03
CA LYS A 53 18.11 25.79 11.57
C LYS A 53 17.09 26.89 11.33
N SER A 54 16.04 26.59 10.59
CA SER A 54 14.93 27.53 10.32
C SER A 54 13.97 27.65 11.50
N GLU A 55 14.53 27.80 12.71
CA GLU A 55 13.82 27.89 13.99
C GLU A 55 14.01 29.31 14.55
N THR A 56 12.93 29.94 15.04
CA THR A 56 12.95 31.34 15.52
C THR A 56 14.06 31.59 16.55
N GLU A 57 14.20 30.72 17.55
CA GLU A 57 15.20 30.91 18.62
C GLU A 57 16.64 30.83 18.11
N ALA A 58 16.90 29.95 17.13
CA ALA A 58 18.23 29.82 16.53
C ALA A 58 18.60 31.07 15.75
N ILE A 59 17.67 31.60 14.95
CA ILE A 59 17.87 32.82 14.17
C ILE A 59 17.98 34.04 15.08
N LYS A 60 17.11 34.13 16.10
CA LYS A 60 17.13 35.20 17.12
C LYS A 60 18.48 35.28 17.82
N ALA A 61 19.01 34.14 18.30
CA ALA A 61 20.29 34.10 18.98
C ALA A 61 21.44 34.60 18.10
N ASP A 62 21.39 34.33 16.79
CA ASP A 62 22.39 34.80 15.85
C ASP A 62 22.27 36.32 15.58
N LEU A 63 21.04 36.80 15.37
CA LEU A 63 20.74 38.23 15.19
C LEU A 63 21.16 39.07 16.41
N LEU A 64 20.91 38.59 17.64
CA LEU A 64 21.29 39.27 18.87
C LEU A 64 22.81 39.36 19.09
N ARG A 65 23.58 38.41 18.55
CA ARG A 65 25.05 38.45 18.59
C ARG A 65 25.67 39.31 17.50
N SER A 66 24.92 39.59 16.43
CA SER A 66 25.38 40.43 15.33
C SER A 66 25.36 41.92 15.69
N SER A 67 26.02 42.76 14.89
CA SER A 67 25.93 44.23 15.02
C SER A 67 24.61 44.81 14.51
N LEU A 68 23.61 43.98 14.15
CA LEU A 68 22.36 44.44 13.56
C LEU A 68 21.60 45.43 14.45
N SER A 69 21.55 45.20 15.76
CA SER A 69 20.90 46.11 16.73
C SER A 69 21.50 47.53 16.67
N GLN A 70 22.82 47.61 16.55
CA GLN A 70 23.57 48.86 16.45
C GLN A 70 23.30 49.56 15.10
N ILE A 71 23.24 48.79 14.01
CA ILE A 71 22.99 49.34 12.68
C ILE A 71 21.55 49.88 12.55
N LEU A 72 20.57 49.12 13.05
CA LEU A 72 19.16 49.50 13.02
C LEU A 72 18.80 50.52 14.10
N LYS A 73 19.71 50.79 15.04
CA LYS A 73 19.46 51.63 16.23
C LYS A 73 18.21 51.17 16.98
N CYS A 74 18.05 49.86 17.13
CA CYS A 74 16.89 49.23 17.74
C CYS A 74 17.35 48.16 18.73
N ASP A 75 16.66 48.07 19.86
CA ASP A 75 16.85 46.96 20.79
C ASP A 75 16.14 45.71 20.25
N LEU A 76 16.94 44.80 19.69
CA LEU A 76 16.45 43.50 19.23
C LEU A 76 16.02 42.59 20.38
N ALA A 77 16.57 42.77 21.59
CA ALA A 77 16.23 41.93 22.74
C ALA A 77 14.81 42.21 23.25
N GLY A 78 14.38 43.47 23.18
CA GLY A 78 13.05 43.93 23.59
C GLY A 78 11.93 43.72 22.57
N LEU A 79 12.20 43.16 21.38
CA LEU A 79 11.17 42.90 20.38
C LEU A 79 10.24 41.75 20.80
N ASP A 80 8.97 41.82 20.40
CA ASP A 80 8.05 40.68 20.46
C ASP A 80 8.38 39.68 19.34
N TRP A 81 9.30 38.76 19.64
CA TRP A 81 9.70 37.70 18.72
C TRP A 81 8.57 36.72 18.39
N ILE A 82 7.54 36.62 19.23
CA ILE A 82 6.37 35.77 18.97
C ILE A 82 5.51 36.44 17.91
N GLU A 83 5.21 37.73 18.04
CA GLU A 83 4.47 38.49 17.03
C GLU A 83 5.21 38.53 15.69
N LEU A 84 6.52 38.79 15.70
CA LEU A 84 7.34 38.77 14.49
C LEU A 84 7.36 37.41 13.80
N THR A 85 7.42 36.31 14.57
CA THR A 85 7.34 34.95 14.01
C THR A 85 5.98 34.70 13.36
N LYS A 86 4.89 35.14 14.01
CA LYS A 86 3.53 35.06 13.45
C LYS A 86 3.41 35.87 12.15
N ALA A 87 3.96 37.08 12.11
CA ALA A 87 3.96 37.93 10.92
C ALA A 87 4.84 37.38 9.79
N ALA A 88 5.94 36.68 10.13
CA ALA A 88 6.85 36.07 9.16
C ALA A 88 6.33 34.74 8.58
N TRP A 89 5.43 34.02 9.28
CA TRP A 89 4.74 32.86 8.74
C TRP A 89 3.65 33.30 7.76
N LYS A 90 3.67 32.78 6.52
CA LYS A 90 2.55 33.01 5.59
C LYS A 90 1.25 32.47 6.20
N SER A 91 0.16 33.23 6.00
CA SER A 91 -1.21 32.99 6.52
C SER A 91 -1.66 31.52 6.45
N GLU A 92 -1.24 30.76 5.44
CA GLU A 92 -1.54 29.33 5.30
C GLU A 92 -1.16 28.49 6.53
N LYS A 93 0.03 28.68 7.13
CA LYS A 93 0.44 27.91 8.34
C LYS A 93 -0.42 28.26 9.55
N LEU A 94 -0.81 29.53 9.67
CA LEU A 94 -1.70 30.02 10.72
C LEU A 94 -3.13 29.50 10.52
N ASN A 95 -3.64 29.50 9.29
CA ASN A 95 -4.96 28.95 8.94
C ASN A 95 -5.02 27.43 9.19
N ILE A 96 -3.96 26.69 8.82
CA ILE A 96 -3.84 25.25 9.11
C ILE A 96 -3.85 25.02 10.63
N LEU A 97 -3.13 25.83 11.40
CA LEU A 97 -3.11 25.73 12.85
C LEU A 97 -4.48 26.01 13.45
N GLU A 98 -5.10 27.13 13.07
CA GLU A 98 -6.43 27.52 13.54
C GLU A 98 -7.47 26.43 13.26
N MET A 99 -7.47 25.87 12.04
CA MET A 99 -8.37 24.79 11.70
C MET A 99 -8.07 23.49 12.45
N SER A 100 -6.80 23.19 12.71
CA SER A 100 -6.39 22.02 13.50
C SER A 100 -6.89 22.12 14.94
N VAL A 101 -6.85 23.32 15.54
CA VAL A 101 -7.35 23.57 16.90
C VAL A 101 -8.87 23.51 16.94
N LYS A 102 -9.56 24.13 15.97
CA LYS A 102 -11.04 24.10 15.89
C LYS A 102 -11.59 22.70 15.62
N ASN A 103 -10.81 21.82 15.00
CA ASN A 103 -11.25 20.49 14.59
C ASN A 103 -10.25 19.41 15.06
N PRO A 104 -10.17 19.16 16.38
CA PRO A 104 -9.15 18.28 16.95
C PRO A 104 -9.29 16.82 16.53
N GLU A 105 -10.43 16.40 15.95
CA GLU A 105 -10.65 15.05 15.41
C GLU A 105 -10.24 14.91 13.94
N MET A 106 -10.07 16.04 13.22
CA MET A 106 -9.71 16.00 11.81
C MET A 106 -8.29 15.44 11.65
N SER A 107 -8.11 14.55 10.68
CA SER A 107 -6.78 13.95 10.44
C SER A 107 -5.86 14.88 9.67
N VAL A 108 -4.55 14.72 9.83
CA VAL A 108 -3.54 15.43 9.03
C VAL A 108 -3.83 15.32 7.52
N ARG A 109 -4.28 14.14 7.08
CA ARG A 109 -4.64 13.91 5.68
C ARG A 109 -5.83 14.75 5.22
N ALA A 110 -6.88 14.84 6.03
CA ALA A 110 -8.09 15.57 5.68
C ALA A 110 -7.84 17.08 5.66
N LEU A 111 -7.03 17.58 6.61
CA LEU A 111 -6.56 18.97 6.59
C LEU A 111 -5.69 19.24 5.35
N ALA A 112 -4.76 18.35 5.02
CA ALA A 112 -3.94 18.50 3.81
C ALA A 112 -4.77 18.53 2.53
N GLU A 113 -5.79 17.66 2.43
CA GLU A 113 -6.75 17.63 1.33
C GLU A 113 -7.61 18.92 1.28
N HIS A 114 -8.02 19.46 2.44
CA HIS A 114 -8.80 20.70 2.53
C HIS A 114 -8.02 21.93 2.04
N PHE A 115 -6.76 22.06 2.47
CA PHE A 115 -5.90 23.19 2.11
C PHE A 115 -5.15 23.00 0.77
N GLY A 116 -5.24 21.82 0.14
CA GLY A 116 -4.49 21.52 -1.09
C GLY A 116 -2.96 21.48 -0.88
N VAL A 117 -2.50 21.13 0.32
CA VAL A 117 -1.08 21.13 0.71
C VAL A 117 -0.55 19.73 0.99
N SER A 118 0.77 19.62 1.19
CA SER A 118 1.37 18.36 1.60
C SER A 118 0.99 17.98 3.04
N ARG A 119 0.86 16.68 3.30
CA ARG A 119 0.65 16.17 4.67
C ARG A 119 1.79 16.54 5.61
N ASP A 120 3.01 16.63 5.09
CA ASP A 120 4.19 16.98 5.87
C ASP A 120 4.12 18.42 6.38
N LEU A 121 3.60 19.36 5.58
CA LEU A 121 3.38 20.74 6.03
C LEU A 121 2.39 20.81 7.19
N VAL A 122 1.23 20.13 7.08
CA VAL A 122 0.24 20.10 8.16
C VAL A 122 0.81 19.46 9.41
N LYS A 123 1.56 18.36 9.26
CA LYS A 123 2.24 17.69 10.37
C LYS A 123 3.28 18.60 11.01
N GLU A 124 4.11 19.28 10.23
CA GLU A 124 5.09 20.27 10.71
C GLU A 124 4.40 21.34 11.55
N VAL A 125 3.32 21.94 11.04
CA VAL A 125 2.53 22.94 11.78
C VAL A 125 2.01 22.38 13.10
N GLN A 126 1.38 21.19 13.09
CA GLN A 126 0.83 20.59 14.31
C GLN A 126 1.91 20.17 15.32
N VAL A 127 3.07 19.70 14.85
CA VAL A 127 4.22 19.35 15.70
C VAL A 127 4.82 20.61 16.33
N ASN A 128 5.05 21.65 15.53
CA ASN A 128 5.60 22.92 16.00
C ASN A 128 4.66 23.61 17.00
N ALA A 129 3.35 23.43 16.86
CA ALA A 129 2.35 23.94 17.79
C ALA A 129 2.06 23.00 18.99
N GLY A 130 2.69 21.83 19.07
CA GLY A 130 2.51 20.89 20.18
C GLY A 130 1.15 20.16 20.22
N ILE A 131 0.37 20.22 19.14
CA ILE A 131 -0.99 19.61 19.06
C ILE A 131 -1.02 18.30 18.28
N TYR A 132 0.11 17.89 17.70
CA TYR A 132 0.18 16.64 16.93
C TYR A 132 0.08 15.41 17.82
N ASN A 133 -0.93 14.57 17.58
CA ASN A 133 -1.11 13.30 18.28
C ASN A 133 -0.87 12.10 17.35
N SER A 134 0.30 11.46 17.49
CA SER A 134 0.71 10.32 16.66
C SER A 134 -0.17 9.07 16.84
N GLN A 135 -0.66 8.83 18.06
CA GLN A 135 -1.52 7.68 18.35
C GLN A 135 -2.89 7.85 17.70
N LYS A 136 -3.48 9.05 17.78
CA LYS A 136 -4.72 9.41 17.10
C LYS A 136 -4.58 9.20 15.58
N GLU A 137 -3.54 9.74 14.96
CA GLU A 137 -3.32 9.61 13.52
C GLU A 137 -3.18 8.14 13.09
N ARG A 138 -2.49 7.32 13.90
CA ARG A 138 -2.40 5.87 13.66
C ARG A 138 -3.76 5.20 13.73
N LYS A 139 -4.58 5.49 14.76
CA LYS A 139 -5.94 4.95 14.91
C LYS A 139 -6.84 5.33 13.72
N LEU A 140 -6.78 6.59 13.28
CA LEU A 140 -7.53 7.06 12.11
C LEU A 140 -7.05 6.37 10.82
N GLY A 141 -5.74 6.13 10.69
CA GLY A 141 -5.15 5.35 9.61
C GLY A 141 -5.72 3.92 9.54
N VAL A 142 -5.72 3.21 10.67
CA VAL A 142 -6.25 1.84 10.77
C VAL A 142 -7.74 1.80 10.44
N LYS A 143 -8.56 2.69 11.00
CA LYS A 143 -10.00 2.76 10.70
C LYS A 143 -10.26 2.93 9.20
N ARG A 144 -9.56 3.85 8.54
CA ARG A 144 -9.67 4.05 7.08
C ARG A 144 -9.28 2.81 6.30
N GLN A 145 -8.22 2.12 6.71
CA GLN A 145 -7.77 0.90 6.06
C GLN A 145 -8.80 -0.23 6.21
N GLN A 146 -9.38 -0.39 7.40
CA GLN A 146 -10.45 -1.35 7.67
C GLN A 146 -11.69 -1.08 6.81
N VAL A 147 -12.13 0.18 6.72
CA VAL A 147 -13.27 0.57 5.85
C VAL A 147 -12.99 0.22 4.39
N ARG A 148 -11.78 0.51 3.89
CA ARG A 148 -11.39 0.13 2.52
C ARG A 148 -11.40 -1.38 2.30
N TYR A 149 -10.89 -2.17 3.24
CA TYR A 149 -10.93 -3.63 3.14
C TYR A 149 -12.37 -4.16 3.21
N HIS A 150 -13.21 -3.57 4.06
CA HIS A 150 -14.61 -3.93 4.18
C HIS A 150 -15.34 -3.72 2.85
N HIS A 151 -15.24 -2.54 2.24
CA HIS A 151 -15.86 -2.27 0.93
C HIS A 151 -15.37 -3.20 -0.17
N ARG A 152 -14.06 -3.45 -0.29
CA ARG A 152 -13.52 -4.39 -1.29
C ARG A 152 -14.03 -5.81 -1.06
N THR A 153 -14.10 -6.23 0.21
CA THR A 153 -14.59 -7.56 0.56
C THR A 153 -16.07 -7.68 0.24
N GLN A 154 -16.88 -6.67 0.54
CA GLN A 154 -18.29 -6.65 0.17
C GLN A 154 -18.48 -6.70 -1.35
N ALA A 155 -17.79 -5.86 -2.11
CA ALA A 155 -17.88 -5.85 -3.58
C ALA A 155 -17.50 -7.22 -4.19
N ARG A 156 -16.45 -7.86 -3.66
CA ARG A 156 -16.03 -9.20 -4.09
C ARG A 156 -17.06 -10.27 -3.72
N ASN A 157 -17.60 -10.22 -2.51
CA ASN A 157 -18.62 -11.17 -2.06
C ASN A 157 -19.90 -11.01 -2.89
N GLU A 158 -20.28 -9.78 -3.24
CA GLU A 158 -21.43 -9.52 -4.09
C GLU A 158 -21.22 -10.06 -5.51
N LYS A 159 -20.02 -9.88 -6.08
CA LYS A 159 -19.67 -10.51 -7.37
C LYS A 159 -19.84 -12.04 -7.33
N ILE A 160 -19.42 -12.70 -6.25
CA ILE A 160 -19.60 -14.14 -6.07
C ILE A 160 -21.09 -14.54 -6.03
N ARG A 161 -21.91 -13.78 -5.29
CA ARG A 161 -23.36 -14.02 -5.21
C ARG A 161 -24.02 -13.84 -6.57
N GLN A 162 -23.66 -12.78 -7.29
CA GLN A 162 -24.20 -12.50 -8.61
C GLN A 162 -23.84 -13.62 -9.60
N LEU A 163 -22.57 -14.05 -9.63
CA LEU A 163 -22.14 -15.17 -10.48
C LEU A 163 -22.91 -16.47 -10.18
N LYS A 164 -23.21 -16.74 -8.90
CA LYS A 164 -23.99 -17.93 -8.53
C LYS A 164 -25.47 -17.80 -8.93
N LYS A 165 -26.06 -16.61 -8.84
CA LYS A 165 -27.43 -16.34 -9.29
C LYS A 165 -27.55 -16.45 -10.81
N ASP A 166 -26.59 -15.90 -11.55
CA ASP A 166 -26.57 -15.93 -13.02
C ASP A 166 -26.29 -17.34 -13.56
N ARG A 167 -25.58 -18.18 -12.79
CA ARG A 167 -25.20 -19.55 -13.15
C ARG A 167 -25.51 -20.53 -12.00
N PRO A 168 -26.78 -20.90 -11.78
CA PRO A 168 -27.18 -21.77 -10.66
C PRO A 168 -26.43 -23.11 -10.62
N GLN A 169 -26.20 -23.71 -11.79
CA GLN A 169 -25.49 -24.98 -11.97
C GLN A 169 -23.97 -24.90 -11.81
N ALA A 170 -23.38 -23.69 -11.81
CA ALA A 170 -21.93 -23.54 -11.69
C ALA A 170 -21.44 -24.09 -10.35
N SER A 171 -20.39 -24.90 -10.42
CA SER A 171 -19.72 -25.42 -9.23
C SER A 171 -18.99 -24.30 -8.49
N THR A 172 -18.78 -24.51 -7.21
CA THR A 172 -17.99 -23.63 -6.34
C THR A 172 -16.57 -23.49 -6.89
N GLN A 173 -16.03 -24.54 -7.52
CA GLN A 173 -14.71 -24.52 -8.15
C GLN A 173 -14.66 -23.58 -9.35
N GLU A 174 -15.66 -23.63 -10.24
CA GLU A 174 -15.74 -22.75 -11.41
C GLU A 174 -15.90 -21.29 -11.00
N ILE A 175 -16.73 -21.01 -10.00
CA ILE A 175 -16.88 -19.64 -9.48
C ILE A 175 -15.56 -19.16 -8.87
N ALA A 176 -14.87 -20.02 -8.12
CA ALA A 176 -13.56 -19.72 -7.53
C ALA A 176 -12.50 -19.37 -8.56
N GLU A 177 -12.44 -20.10 -9.68
CA GLU A 177 -11.55 -19.81 -10.80
C GLU A 177 -11.89 -18.46 -11.46
N LEU A 178 -13.18 -18.17 -11.68
CA LEU A 178 -13.63 -16.90 -12.28
C LEU A 178 -13.34 -15.67 -11.41
N VAL A 179 -13.35 -15.81 -10.09
CA VAL A 179 -13.03 -14.72 -9.16
C VAL A 179 -11.56 -14.70 -8.71
N GLY A 180 -10.77 -15.71 -9.08
CA GLY A 180 -9.38 -15.86 -8.65
C GLY A 180 -9.24 -16.06 -7.14
N MET A 181 -10.11 -16.89 -6.53
CA MET A 181 -10.10 -17.16 -5.10
C MET A 181 -9.97 -18.65 -4.79
N GLU A 182 -9.58 -18.96 -3.56
CA GLU A 182 -9.65 -20.31 -3.03
C GLU A 182 -11.10 -20.83 -2.99
N ARG A 183 -11.31 -22.07 -3.47
CA ARG A 183 -12.62 -22.74 -3.49
C ARG A 183 -13.30 -22.69 -2.12
N HIS A 184 -12.54 -22.95 -1.06
CA HIS A 184 -13.08 -22.96 0.30
C HIS A 184 -13.56 -21.56 0.76
N ALA A 185 -12.92 -20.49 0.30
CA ALA A 185 -13.35 -19.13 0.60
C ALA A 185 -14.69 -18.80 -0.08
N VAL A 186 -14.85 -19.19 -1.35
CA VAL A 186 -16.10 -19.05 -2.10
C VAL A 186 -17.23 -19.88 -1.47
N TYR A 187 -16.95 -21.13 -1.10
CA TYR A 187 -17.89 -22.01 -0.38
C TYR A 187 -18.47 -21.31 0.87
N ARG A 188 -17.61 -20.75 1.74
CA ARG A 188 -18.08 -20.08 2.96
C ARG A 188 -19.01 -18.91 2.66
N ILE A 189 -18.69 -18.11 1.64
CA ILE A 189 -19.48 -16.95 1.23
C ILE A 189 -20.85 -17.38 0.69
N LEU A 190 -20.88 -18.39 -0.18
CA LEU A 190 -22.13 -18.92 -0.75
C LEU A 190 -23.00 -19.56 0.33
N LYS A 191 -22.39 -20.32 1.25
CA LYS A 191 -23.09 -20.96 2.38
C LYS A 191 -23.72 -19.93 3.32
N GLN A 192 -22.97 -18.90 3.71
CA GLN A 192 -23.49 -17.81 4.54
C GLN A 192 -24.59 -17.00 3.85
N SER A 193 -24.59 -16.96 2.52
CA SER A 193 -25.58 -16.24 1.72
C SER A 193 -26.79 -17.10 1.32
N GLY A 194 -26.85 -18.38 1.75
CA GLY A 194 -27.92 -19.30 1.38
C GLY A 194 -27.94 -19.72 -0.10
N LEU A 195 -26.87 -19.44 -0.86
CA LEU A 195 -26.76 -19.72 -2.30
C LEU A 195 -25.92 -20.96 -2.61
N TYR A 196 -25.59 -21.75 -1.58
CA TYR A 196 -24.86 -22.99 -1.73
C TYR A 196 -25.84 -24.16 -1.89
N ASP A 197 -25.70 -24.89 -2.98
CA ASP A 197 -26.52 -26.05 -3.30
C ASP A 197 -25.69 -27.34 -3.19
N GLU A 198 -25.99 -28.15 -2.17
CA GLU A 198 -25.33 -29.44 -1.95
C GLU A 198 -25.63 -30.48 -3.04
N GLN A 199 -26.80 -30.41 -3.67
CA GLN A 199 -27.18 -31.36 -4.71
C GLN A 199 -26.42 -31.05 -6.00
N ALA A 200 -26.35 -29.78 -6.41
CA ALA A 200 -25.56 -29.36 -7.57
C ALA A 200 -24.07 -29.70 -7.40
N GLU A 201 -23.50 -29.56 -6.19
CA GLU A 201 -22.12 -29.95 -5.91
C GLU A 201 -21.89 -31.46 -5.97
N LYS A 202 -22.83 -32.27 -5.46
CA LYS A 202 -22.77 -33.73 -5.58
C LYS A 202 -22.87 -34.18 -7.03
N GLN A 203 -23.74 -33.56 -7.82
CA GLN A 203 -23.88 -33.82 -9.26
C GLN A 203 -22.58 -33.48 -10.01
N ASN A 204 -21.98 -32.31 -9.74
CA ASN A 204 -20.71 -31.90 -10.33
C ASN A 204 -19.54 -32.82 -9.93
N LYS A 205 -19.51 -33.32 -8.69
CA LYS A 205 -18.53 -34.31 -8.23
C LYS A 205 -18.70 -35.64 -8.96
N ASN A 206 -19.93 -36.11 -9.10
CA ASN A 206 -20.25 -37.35 -9.83
C ASN A 206 -19.92 -37.22 -11.32
N PHE A 207 -20.16 -36.06 -11.93
CA PHE A 207 -19.79 -35.77 -13.32
C PHE A 207 -18.27 -35.79 -13.52
N LYS A 208 -17.49 -35.17 -12.62
CA LYS A 208 -16.01 -35.25 -12.67
C LYS A 208 -15.48 -36.67 -12.45
N ILE A 209 -16.09 -37.46 -11.56
CA ILE A 209 -15.73 -38.88 -11.36
C ILE A 209 -16.09 -39.72 -12.59
N SER A 210 -17.22 -39.43 -13.23
CA SER A 210 -17.62 -40.06 -14.50
C SER A 210 -16.62 -39.79 -15.62
N MET A 211 -16.12 -38.55 -15.72
CA MET A 211 -15.11 -38.15 -16.70
C MET A 211 -13.70 -38.70 -16.41
N SER A 212 -13.37 -39.00 -15.14
CA SER A 212 -12.04 -39.49 -14.73
C SER A 212 -11.93 -41.01 -14.61
N LYS A 213 -13.04 -41.77 -14.68
CA LYS A 213 -12.98 -43.21 -14.94
C LYS A 213 -12.36 -43.41 -16.33
N LYS A 214 -11.08 -43.83 -16.39
CA LYS A 214 -10.47 -44.33 -17.62
C LYS A 214 -11.42 -45.36 -18.23
N ARG A 215 -12.09 -45.00 -19.33
CA ARG A 215 -12.76 -45.99 -20.18
C ARG A 215 -11.70 -46.99 -20.62
N ILE A 216 -11.98 -48.28 -20.41
CA ILE A 216 -11.19 -49.36 -21.02
C ILE A 216 -11.22 -49.10 -22.53
N LYS A 217 -10.08 -49.20 -23.22
CA LYS A 217 -10.08 -49.04 -24.67
C LYS A 217 -10.79 -50.22 -25.31
N ASP A 218 -11.48 -49.99 -26.42
CA ASP A 218 -12.21 -51.06 -27.13
C ASP A 218 -11.29 -52.23 -27.53
N CYS A 219 -10.01 -51.96 -27.84
CA CYS A 219 -9.01 -52.99 -28.10
C CYS A 219 -8.72 -53.89 -26.88
N ASP A 220 -8.74 -53.31 -25.67
CA ASP A 220 -8.52 -54.05 -24.44
C ASP A 220 -9.76 -54.91 -24.11
N ILE A 221 -10.97 -54.39 -24.39
CA ILE A 221 -12.23 -55.15 -24.28
C ILE A 221 -12.20 -56.38 -25.20
N GLN A 222 -11.85 -56.19 -26.48
CA GLN A 222 -11.73 -57.28 -27.45
C GLN A 222 -10.72 -58.33 -26.97
N THR A 223 -9.55 -57.88 -26.49
CA THR A 223 -8.51 -58.78 -25.95
C THR A 223 -9.03 -59.57 -24.74
N ILE A 224 -9.69 -58.91 -23.78
CA ILE A 224 -10.25 -59.56 -22.58
C ILE A 224 -11.31 -60.61 -22.96
N CYS A 225 -12.16 -60.33 -23.94
CA CYS A 225 -13.18 -61.27 -24.42
C CYS A 225 -12.55 -62.46 -25.15
N GLN A 226 -11.59 -62.21 -26.05
CA GLN A 226 -10.91 -63.26 -26.81
C GLN A 226 -10.17 -64.22 -25.89
N MET A 227 -9.44 -63.71 -24.89
CA MET A 227 -8.73 -64.56 -23.92
C MET A 227 -9.65 -65.53 -23.16
N LYS A 228 -10.91 -65.13 -22.90
CA LYS A 228 -11.90 -65.96 -22.22
C LYS A 228 -12.51 -67.01 -23.15
N GLN A 229 -12.66 -66.67 -24.43
CA GLN A 229 -13.10 -67.61 -25.46
C GLN A 229 -12.04 -68.67 -25.74
N ASP A 230 -10.77 -68.26 -25.87
CA ASP A 230 -9.64 -69.15 -26.13
C ASP A 230 -9.29 -70.02 -24.91
N HIS A 231 -9.53 -69.50 -23.70
CA HIS A 231 -9.27 -70.20 -22.44
C HIS A 231 -10.47 -70.09 -21.48
N PRO A 232 -11.51 -70.95 -21.64
CA PRO A 232 -12.72 -70.89 -20.82
C PRO A 232 -12.49 -71.00 -19.31
N LEU A 233 -11.44 -71.74 -18.90
CA LEU A 233 -11.07 -71.92 -17.50
C LEU A 233 -10.25 -70.76 -16.91
N LEU A 234 -9.89 -69.75 -17.72
CA LEU A 234 -9.13 -68.59 -17.25
C LEU A 234 -9.91 -67.83 -16.19
N SER A 235 -9.27 -67.60 -15.03
CA SER A 235 -9.89 -66.84 -13.95
C SER A 235 -9.79 -65.34 -14.23
N ALA A 236 -10.78 -64.56 -13.76
CA ALA A 236 -10.76 -63.10 -13.90
C ALA A 236 -9.55 -62.44 -13.22
N ARG A 237 -8.95 -63.12 -12.23
CA ARG A 237 -7.75 -62.65 -11.53
C ARG A 237 -6.48 -62.85 -12.37
N GLU A 238 -6.42 -63.91 -13.16
CA GLU A 238 -5.31 -64.15 -14.09
C GLU A 238 -5.43 -63.26 -15.32
N ALA A 239 -6.62 -63.14 -15.91
CA ALA A 239 -6.89 -62.21 -16.99
C ALA A 239 -6.55 -60.76 -16.62
N GLY A 240 -6.86 -60.34 -15.38
CA GLY A 240 -6.49 -59.01 -14.89
C GLY A 240 -4.97 -58.79 -14.79
N ARG A 241 -4.22 -59.82 -14.39
CA ARG A 241 -2.74 -59.76 -14.36
C ARG A 241 -2.15 -59.63 -15.75
N LEU A 242 -2.72 -60.33 -16.75
CA LEU A 242 -2.21 -60.33 -18.12
C LEU A 242 -2.54 -59.04 -18.88
N THR A 243 -3.67 -58.42 -18.58
CA THR A 243 -4.16 -57.21 -19.28
C THR A 243 -3.88 -55.91 -18.52
N GLY A 244 -3.34 -55.99 -17.30
CA GLY A 244 -3.09 -54.82 -16.45
C GLY A 244 -4.36 -54.18 -15.88
N HIS A 245 -5.49 -54.90 -15.92
CA HIS A 245 -6.78 -54.43 -15.41
C HIS A 245 -7.15 -55.10 -14.07
N SER A 246 -7.96 -54.40 -13.28
CA SER A 246 -8.40 -54.95 -11.99
C SER A 246 -9.36 -56.13 -12.18
N HIS A 247 -9.39 -57.05 -11.23
CA HIS A 247 -10.30 -58.21 -11.26
C HIS A 247 -11.78 -57.81 -11.46
N SER A 248 -12.23 -56.72 -10.81
CA SER A 248 -13.60 -56.22 -10.96
C SER A 248 -13.86 -55.64 -12.35
N THR A 249 -12.84 -55.02 -12.97
CA THR A 249 -12.90 -54.56 -14.36
C THR A 249 -13.12 -55.72 -15.33
N ILE A 250 -12.36 -56.82 -15.16
CA ILE A 250 -12.49 -58.01 -16.00
C ILE A 250 -13.87 -58.66 -15.87
N LEU A 251 -14.34 -58.86 -14.63
CA LEU A 251 -15.67 -59.44 -14.38
C LEU A 251 -16.79 -58.58 -14.97
N SER A 252 -16.65 -57.25 -14.91
CA SER A 252 -17.63 -56.35 -15.52
C SER A 252 -17.72 -56.56 -17.02
N VAL A 253 -16.58 -56.64 -17.71
CA VAL A 253 -16.52 -56.89 -19.16
C VAL A 253 -17.11 -58.27 -19.48
N TRP A 254 -16.67 -59.34 -18.82
CA TRP A 254 -17.21 -60.67 -19.12
C TRP A 254 -18.72 -60.78 -18.88
N ARG A 255 -19.28 -60.14 -17.84
CA ARG A 255 -20.74 -60.14 -17.63
C ARG A 255 -21.48 -59.40 -18.73
N GLU A 256 -20.95 -58.26 -19.18
CA GLU A 256 -21.54 -57.45 -20.24
C GLU A 256 -21.63 -58.22 -21.56
N PHE A 257 -20.65 -59.10 -21.83
CA PHE A 257 -20.60 -59.91 -23.04
C PHE A 257 -21.05 -61.37 -22.85
N GLY A 258 -21.63 -61.74 -21.70
CA GLY A 258 -22.15 -63.09 -21.44
C GLY A 258 -21.10 -64.20 -21.32
N LEU A 259 -19.87 -63.84 -20.92
CA LEU A 259 -18.70 -64.73 -20.78
C LEU A 259 -18.35 -65.06 -19.31
N ALA A 260 -19.17 -64.61 -18.36
CA ALA A 260 -18.95 -64.71 -16.92
C ALA A 260 -19.69 -65.91 -16.29
#